data_AF-A0A535EL35-F1
#
_entry.id   AF-A0A535EL35-F1
#
_cell.length_a   1.000
_cell.length_b   1.000
_cell.length_c   1.000
_cell.angle_alpha   90.00
_cell.angle_beta   90.00
_cell.angle_gamma   90.00
#
_symmetry.space_group_name_H-M   'P 1'
#
loop_
_entity.id
_entity.type
_entity.pdbx_description
1 polymer ?
#
loop_
_entity_poly.entity_id
_entity_poly.type
_entity_poly.pdbx_seq_one_letter_code
_entity_poly.pdbx_strand_id
1 'polypeptide(L)'
;MLGVVGALLLAGFGLYAQARLAGSAQARARTTDMVSSLPFFGSTPTPTPKPPPDSYPVAVQTSEVPNGVVAGACLAFNPTGVDLHHTFFIDPGHGGPDPGATAGSVQEKDLSLAVALQLKDQLRADGYRVVLARTADTSVAKLADSQVQNGVLTNSGVHLDALARIACANASHAEALVSIHFNAFNDPGVGGQETYYDDARDFAGDNLRLAKLLQSSLQASFTKAGWQVPDRGVLSDASTGNNGLTPEADAYGRLLELGPTKAGWNDHPTTMPGALVEPFFVSDPVEAQVASSPEGRRAIASGIEQALIGFASVPAPSPSAAAGG
;
A
#
# COMPACT_ATOMS: atom_id res chain seq x y z
N MET A 1 19.35 -18.40 -8.56
CA MET A 1 18.95 -16.97 -8.43
C MET A 1 17.44 -16.95 -8.59
N LEU A 2 16.70 -16.76 -7.49
CA LEU A 2 15.24 -16.64 -7.52
C LEU A 2 14.92 -15.25 -8.07
N GLY A 3 14.24 -15.18 -9.22
CA GLY A 3 13.66 -13.93 -9.71
C GLY A 3 12.36 -13.69 -8.96
N VAL A 4 12.41 -12.81 -7.95
CA VAL A 4 11.23 -12.15 -7.40
C VAL A 4 11.04 -10.91 -8.27
N VAL A 5 9.92 -10.80 -8.97
CA VAL A 5 9.50 -9.52 -9.55
C VAL A 5 8.80 -8.81 -8.40
N GLY A 6 9.52 -7.93 -7.73
CA GLY A 6 9.03 -7.21 -6.55
C GLY A 6 8.22 -5.97 -6.92
N ALA A 7 7.06 -5.82 -6.30
CA ALA A 7 6.50 -4.62 -5.64
C ALA A 7 6.57 -3.23 -6.30
N LEU A 8 7.03 -3.04 -7.55
CA LEU A 8 7.03 -1.71 -8.18
C LEU A 8 6.93 -1.67 -9.70
N LEU A 9 6.63 -2.78 -10.38
CA LEU A 9 6.68 -2.80 -11.84
C LEU A 9 5.68 -3.75 -12.48
N LEU A 10 4.65 -3.16 -13.07
CA LEU A 10 4.20 -3.45 -14.44
C LEU A 10 3.36 -2.28 -14.99
N ALA A 11 3.88 -1.04 -14.91
CA ALA A 11 3.40 0.02 -15.81
C ALA A 11 4.07 -0.21 -17.18
N GLY A 12 3.24 -0.51 -18.18
CA GLY A 12 3.63 -1.31 -19.33
C GLY A 12 4.51 -0.65 -20.39
N PHE A 13 5.34 -1.48 -21.02
CA PHE A 13 5.63 -1.42 -22.46
C PHE A 13 6.04 -2.82 -22.95
N GLY A 14 5.12 -3.52 -23.62
CA GLY A 14 5.44 -4.43 -24.73
C GLY A 14 6.09 -5.80 -24.44
N LEU A 15 5.39 -6.84 -24.92
CA LEU A 15 5.89 -8.10 -25.47
C LEU A 15 6.36 -9.23 -24.53
N TYR A 16 5.66 -10.36 -24.67
CA TYR A 16 6.18 -11.73 -24.78
C TYR A 16 7.71 -11.88 -24.66
N ALA A 17 8.18 -12.53 -23.59
CA ALA A 17 9.42 -13.31 -23.65
C ALA A 17 9.41 -14.44 -22.59
N GLN A 18 9.41 -15.67 -23.10
CA GLN A 18 9.70 -16.89 -22.37
C GLN A 18 11.13 -16.87 -21.80
N ALA A 19 11.34 -17.41 -20.59
CA ALA A 19 12.40 -18.42 -20.35
C ALA A 19 12.41 -18.97 -18.91
N ARG A 20 12.18 -20.28 -18.85
CA ARG A 20 12.57 -21.32 -17.88
C ARG A 20 13.50 -20.93 -16.72
N LEU A 21 13.23 -21.48 -15.53
CA LEU A 21 14.06 -22.53 -14.89
C LEU A 21 13.34 -23.18 -13.68
N ALA A 22 13.80 -24.39 -13.37
CA ALA A 22 13.13 -25.45 -12.61
C ALA A 22 13.13 -25.27 -11.08
N GLY A 23 12.12 -25.85 -10.42
CA GLY A 23 12.07 -25.98 -8.96
C GLY A 23 10.72 -26.46 -8.43
N SER A 24 10.48 -27.76 -8.54
CA SER A 24 9.45 -28.58 -7.88
C SER A 24 8.51 -27.91 -6.85
N ALA A 25 7.25 -27.72 -7.22
CA ALA A 25 6.13 -27.51 -6.29
C ALA A 25 5.27 -28.79 -6.25
N GLN A 26 5.12 -29.39 -5.07
CA GLN A 26 4.05 -30.35 -4.82
C GLN A 26 2.74 -29.58 -4.62
N ALA A 27 1.95 -29.48 -5.68
CA ALA A 27 0.58 -29.01 -5.61
C ALA A 27 -0.30 -30.07 -4.93
N ARG A 28 -0.95 -29.73 -3.81
CA ARG A 28 -2.15 -30.44 -3.35
C ARG A 28 -3.37 -29.63 -3.75
N ALA A 29 -4.12 -30.16 -4.72
CA ALA A 29 -5.45 -29.66 -5.06
C ALA A 29 -6.37 -29.72 -3.83
N ARG A 30 -7.07 -28.63 -3.53
CA ARG A 30 -8.27 -28.65 -2.71
C ARG A 30 -9.46 -28.25 -3.57
N THR A 31 -10.46 -29.14 -3.54
CA THR A 31 -11.74 -29.03 -4.23
C THR A 31 -12.61 -27.95 -3.60
N THR A 32 -13.17 -27.11 -4.46
CA THR A 32 -14.32 -26.22 -4.22
C THR A 32 -15.55 -27.01 -3.83
N ASP A 33 -16.28 -26.55 -2.82
CA ASP A 33 -17.74 -26.68 -2.75
C ASP A 33 -18.33 -25.68 -1.74
N MET A 34 -19.41 -25.01 -2.17
CA MET A 34 -20.57 -24.49 -1.42
C MET A 34 -21.03 -23.12 -1.97
N VAL A 35 -22.07 -23.14 -2.80
CA VAL A 35 -22.92 -21.96 -3.06
C VAL A 35 -24.34 -22.34 -2.63
N SER A 36 -24.92 -21.55 -1.73
CA SER A 36 -26.34 -21.57 -1.41
C SER A 36 -26.90 -20.16 -1.57
N SER A 37 -28.00 -20.06 -2.30
CA SER A 37 -28.69 -18.84 -2.70
C SER A 37 -29.70 -18.38 -1.64
N LEU A 38 -29.75 -17.07 -1.39
CA LEU A 38 -30.85 -16.43 -0.65
C LEU A 38 -31.43 -15.27 -1.49
N PRO A 39 -32.75 -15.01 -1.42
CA PRO A 39 -33.41 -14.00 -2.23
C PRO A 39 -33.18 -12.58 -1.69
N PHE A 40 -32.90 -11.67 -2.61
CA PHE A 40 -32.76 -10.23 -2.40
C PHE A 40 -34.15 -9.60 -2.18
N PHE A 41 -34.41 -9.01 -1.01
CA PHE A 41 -35.51 -8.06 -0.83
C PHE A 41 -34.98 -6.64 -0.99
N GLY A 42 -35.41 -5.98 -2.07
CA GLY A 42 -35.06 -4.59 -2.36
C GLY A 42 -35.70 -3.64 -1.35
N SER A 43 -34.88 -2.95 -0.57
CA SER A 43 -35.28 -1.79 0.22
C SER A 43 -34.83 -0.54 -0.51
N THR A 44 -35.73 0.42 -0.73
CA THR A 44 -35.39 1.72 -1.34
C THR A 44 -34.43 2.49 -0.43
N PRO A 45 -33.32 3.03 -0.95
CA PRO A 45 -32.35 3.76 -0.14
C PRO A 45 -32.95 5.09 0.36
N THR A 46 -33.05 5.23 1.67
CA THR A 46 -33.33 6.50 2.34
C THR A 46 -32.17 7.46 2.05
N PRO A 47 -32.42 8.73 1.69
CA PRO A 47 -31.34 9.71 1.49
C PRO A 47 -30.54 9.86 2.78
N THR A 48 -29.24 9.60 2.69
CA THR A 48 -28.30 9.75 3.80
C THR A 48 -28.18 11.23 4.18
N PRO A 49 -28.19 11.57 5.49
CA PRO A 49 -27.97 12.94 5.94
C PRO A 49 -26.63 13.47 5.43
N LYS A 50 -26.61 14.74 5.00
CA LYS A 50 -25.36 15.45 4.67
C LYS A 50 -24.42 15.36 5.87
N PRO A 51 -23.20 14.84 5.72
CA PRO A 51 -22.30 14.63 6.85
C PRO A 51 -21.84 16.00 7.41
N PRO A 52 -21.52 16.07 8.71
CA PRO A 52 -21.25 17.33 9.40
C PRO A 52 -20.06 18.10 8.78
N PRO A 53 -19.95 19.43 8.95
CA PRO A 53 -18.91 20.25 8.31
C PRO A 53 -17.47 19.77 8.53
N ASP A 54 -17.18 19.13 9.67
CA ASP A 54 -15.85 18.58 10.01
C ASP A 54 -15.58 17.19 9.39
N SER A 55 -16.52 16.67 8.60
CA SER A 55 -16.42 15.38 7.89
C SER A 55 -15.79 15.49 6.50
N TYR A 56 -15.65 16.71 5.97
CA TYR A 56 -15.02 16.94 4.67
C TYR A 56 -13.50 16.87 4.79
N PRO A 57 -12.82 16.25 3.80
CA PRO A 57 -11.37 16.18 3.83
C PRO A 57 -10.73 17.56 3.73
N VAL A 58 -9.63 17.75 4.43
CA VAL A 58 -8.78 18.95 4.34
C VAL A 58 -7.56 18.62 3.49
N ALA A 59 -7.30 19.44 2.47
CA ALA A 59 -6.10 19.29 1.65
C ALA A 59 -4.83 19.58 2.46
N VAL A 60 -3.93 18.61 2.52
CA VAL A 60 -2.60 18.77 3.12
C VAL A 60 -1.72 19.50 2.12
N GLN A 61 -1.17 20.64 2.55
CA GLN A 61 -0.34 21.49 1.68
C GLN A 61 1.07 20.92 1.61
N THR A 62 1.55 20.65 0.40
CA THR A 62 2.96 20.30 0.14
C THR A 62 3.52 21.21 -0.95
N SER A 63 4.73 21.71 -0.73
CA SER A 63 5.46 22.57 -1.68
C SER A 63 6.61 21.84 -2.40
N GLU A 64 6.87 20.59 -2.02
CA GLU A 64 7.99 19.80 -2.51
C GLU A 64 7.69 19.06 -3.82
N VAL A 65 6.42 19.05 -4.27
CA VAL A 65 6.00 18.39 -5.51
C VAL A 65 6.00 19.38 -6.68
N PRO A 66 6.83 19.17 -7.72
CA PRO A 66 6.77 19.95 -8.94
C PRO A 66 5.35 19.96 -9.53
N ASN A 67 4.82 21.14 -9.87
CA ASN A 67 3.44 21.36 -10.35
C ASN A 67 2.30 21.05 -9.34
N GLY A 68 2.64 20.56 -8.15
CA GLY A 68 1.72 20.22 -7.07
C GLY A 68 1.02 18.87 -7.24
N VAL A 69 0.05 18.61 -6.35
CA VAL A 69 -0.75 17.37 -6.32
C VAL A 69 -2.11 17.56 -6.98
N VAL A 70 -2.70 16.49 -7.51
CA VAL A 70 -4.04 16.54 -8.14
C VAL A 70 -5.14 16.83 -7.12
N ALA A 71 -6.29 17.30 -7.58
CA ALA A 71 -7.47 17.41 -6.72
C ALA A 71 -7.91 16.01 -6.26
N GLY A 72 -8.17 15.83 -4.96
CA GLY A 72 -8.49 14.52 -4.39
C GLY A 72 -7.27 13.70 -3.94
N ALA A 73 -6.05 14.22 -4.14
CA ALA A 73 -4.85 13.70 -3.53
C ALA A 73 -4.50 14.45 -2.23
N CYS A 74 -3.73 13.80 -1.38
CA CYS A 74 -3.19 14.36 -0.13
C CYS A 74 -4.28 14.93 0.80
N LEU A 75 -5.25 14.09 1.14
CA LEU A 75 -6.44 14.50 1.89
C LEU A 75 -6.42 13.96 3.32
N ALA A 76 -6.54 14.86 4.29
CA ALA A 76 -6.67 14.54 5.70
C ALA A 76 -8.14 14.43 6.12
N PHE A 77 -8.43 13.43 6.92
CA PHE A 77 -9.74 13.13 7.45
C PHE A 77 -9.67 13.07 8.97
N ASN A 78 -10.46 13.92 9.62
CA ASN A 78 -10.54 13.93 11.06
C ASN A 78 -11.26 12.68 11.60
N PRO A 79 -10.94 12.26 12.84
CA PRO A 79 -11.70 11.24 13.55
C PRO A 79 -13.20 11.55 13.55
N THR A 80 -14.02 10.51 13.57
CA THR A 80 -15.47 10.64 13.78
C THR A 80 -15.88 10.34 15.22
N GLY A 81 -15.00 9.68 15.99
CA GLY A 81 -15.15 9.40 17.42
C GLY A 81 -14.34 10.35 18.32
N VAL A 82 -13.83 9.83 19.43
CA VAL A 82 -12.88 10.55 20.31
C VAL A 82 -11.60 10.81 19.53
N ASP A 83 -11.12 12.06 19.51
CA ASP A 83 -9.82 12.36 18.91
C ASP A 83 -8.70 11.88 19.83
N LEU A 84 -7.94 10.88 19.36
CA LEU A 84 -6.78 10.35 20.07
C LEU A 84 -5.50 11.15 19.78
N HIS A 85 -5.57 12.15 18.91
CA HIS A 85 -4.46 12.99 18.46
C HIS A 85 -3.31 12.22 17.79
N HIS A 86 -3.60 11.02 17.29
CA HIS A 86 -2.70 10.21 16.48
C HIS A 86 -3.05 10.35 14.99
N THR A 87 -2.03 10.46 14.14
CA THR A 87 -2.19 10.52 12.68
C THR A 87 -1.52 9.34 11.99
N PHE A 88 -2.24 8.67 11.09
CA PHE A 88 -1.68 7.68 10.17
C PHE A 88 -1.73 8.14 8.72
N PHE A 89 -0.67 7.85 7.97
CA PHE A 89 -0.63 8.05 6.53
C PHE A 89 -0.87 6.71 5.83
N ILE A 90 -1.89 6.66 4.99
CA ILE A 90 -2.28 5.46 4.24
C ILE A 90 -2.08 5.75 2.75
N ASP A 91 -1.27 4.92 2.10
CA ASP A 91 -0.91 5.08 0.70
C ASP A 91 -1.46 3.92 -0.14
N PRO A 92 -2.60 4.10 -0.84
CA PRO A 92 -3.02 3.13 -1.83
C PRO A 92 -2.10 3.21 -3.07
N GLY A 93 -1.30 2.17 -3.29
CA GLY A 93 -0.34 2.09 -4.39
C GLY A 93 -0.97 2.30 -5.76
N HIS A 94 -0.17 2.76 -6.73
CA HIS A 94 -0.57 3.02 -8.12
C HIS A 94 -1.71 4.05 -8.25
N GLY A 95 -2.38 4.13 -9.40
CA GLY A 95 -3.53 5.01 -9.63
C GLY A 95 -3.43 5.83 -10.92
N GLY A 96 -4.60 6.21 -11.45
CA GLY A 96 -4.70 6.94 -12.70
C GLY A 96 -4.10 6.14 -13.86
N PRO A 97 -3.12 6.69 -14.60
CA PRO A 97 -2.43 5.98 -15.69
C PRO A 97 -1.60 4.77 -15.25
N ASP A 98 -1.31 4.60 -13.96
CA ASP A 98 -0.59 3.44 -13.46
C ASP A 98 -1.58 2.38 -12.93
N PRO A 99 -1.81 1.26 -13.65
CA PRO A 99 -2.72 0.22 -13.20
C PRO A 99 -2.14 -0.66 -12.08
N GLY A 100 -0.82 -0.61 -11.87
CA GLY A 100 -0.09 -1.65 -11.13
C GLY A 100 -0.21 -3.02 -11.80
N ALA A 101 -0.09 -4.08 -11.02
CA ALA A 101 -0.30 -5.44 -11.51
C ALA A 101 -1.74 -5.65 -12.02
N THR A 102 -1.87 -6.39 -13.13
CA THR A 102 -3.16 -6.69 -13.75
C THR A 102 -3.33 -8.18 -14.01
N ALA A 103 -4.52 -8.71 -13.72
CA ALA A 103 -4.92 -10.06 -14.12
C ALA A 103 -6.40 -10.07 -14.54
N GLY A 104 -6.66 -10.31 -15.83
CA GLY A 104 -8.01 -10.22 -16.39
C GLY A 104 -8.57 -8.80 -16.25
N SER A 105 -9.67 -8.64 -15.51
CA SER A 105 -10.28 -7.34 -15.21
C SER A 105 -9.84 -6.74 -13.87
N VAL A 106 -8.99 -7.43 -13.12
CA VAL A 106 -8.51 -6.96 -11.81
C VAL A 106 -7.26 -6.11 -12.03
N GLN A 107 -7.26 -4.92 -11.43
CA GLN A 107 -6.12 -4.00 -11.40
C GLN A 107 -5.77 -3.72 -9.95
N GLU A 108 -4.48 -3.77 -9.63
CA GLU A 108 -3.95 -3.49 -8.30
C GLU A 108 -4.40 -2.12 -7.77
N LYS A 109 -4.36 -1.08 -8.62
CA LYS A 109 -4.78 0.28 -8.24
C LYS A 109 -6.20 0.38 -7.68
N ASP A 110 -7.10 -0.50 -8.14
CA ASP A 110 -8.50 -0.52 -7.74
C ASP A 110 -8.65 -1.24 -6.39
N LEU A 111 -7.89 -2.33 -6.19
CA LEU A 111 -7.85 -3.09 -4.95
C LEU A 111 -7.24 -2.26 -3.81
N SER A 112 -6.07 -1.64 -4.05
CA SER A 112 -5.37 -0.81 -3.05
C SER A 112 -6.24 0.35 -2.60
N LEU A 113 -6.89 1.06 -3.54
CA LEU A 113 -7.80 2.15 -3.22
C LEU A 113 -9.00 1.68 -2.39
N ALA A 114 -9.62 0.57 -2.78
CA ALA A 114 -10.79 0.06 -2.09
C ALA A 114 -10.48 -0.36 -0.64
N VAL A 115 -9.31 -0.98 -0.40
CA VAL A 115 -8.83 -1.29 0.96
C VAL A 115 -8.54 -0.01 1.73
N ALA A 116 -7.80 0.94 1.15
CA ALA A 116 -7.43 2.17 1.84
C ALA A 116 -8.63 3.03 2.25
N LEU A 117 -9.65 3.14 1.39
CA LEU A 117 -10.89 3.86 1.71
C LEU A 117 -11.64 3.23 2.87
N GLN A 118 -11.67 1.90 2.93
CA GLN A 118 -12.30 1.17 4.03
C GLN A 118 -11.50 1.29 5.33
N LEU A 119 -10.17 1.15 5.26
CA LEU A 119 -9.26 1.33 6.39
C LEU A 119 -9.36 2.74 6.98
N LYS A 120 -9.48 3.77 6.13
CA LYS A 120 -9.73 5.15 6.57
C LYS A 120 -10.96 5.23 7.45
N ASP A 121 -12.10 4.67 7.02
CA ASP A 121 -13.35 4.80 7.77
C ASP A 121 -13.31 4.05 9.11
N GLN A 122 -12.63 2.91 9.12
CA GLN A 122 -12.29 2.11 10.30
C GLN A 122 -11.47 2.92 11.32
N LEU A 123 -10.29 3.39 10.93
CA LEU A 123 -9.39 4.17 11.79
C LEU A 123 -10.02 5.47 12.31
N ARG A 124 -10.82 6.16 11.47
CA ARG A 124 -11.52 7.38 11.91
C ARG A 124 -12.56 7.10 12.98
N ALA A 125 -13.26 5.97 12.88
CA ALA A 125 -14.22 5.54 13.90
C ALA A 125 -13.51 5.21 15.22
N ASP A 126 -12.29 4.67 15.14
CA ASP A 126 -11.45 4.35 16.29
C ASP A 126 -10.69 5.56 16.87
N GLY A 127 -10.87 6.75 16.32
CA GLY A 127 -10.37 7.99 16.90
C GLY A 127 -9.08 8.56 16.28
N TYR A 128 -8.63 7.98 15.17
CA TYR A 128 -7.40 8.39 14.49
C TYR A 128 -7.66 9.39 13.36
N ARG A 129 -6.77 10.36 13.21
CA ARG A 129 -6.69 11.18 11.99
C ARG A 129 -6.03 10.35 10.90
N VAL A 130 -6.63 10.34 9.71
CA VAL A 130 -6.10 9.58 8.57
C VAL A 130 -5.78 10.53 7.43
N VAL A 131 -4.59 10.43 6.86
CA VAL A 131 -4.23 11.12 5.63
C VAL A 131 -4.06 10.09 4.52
N LEU A 132 -4.79 10.26 3.41
CA LEU A 132 -4.66 9.41 2.24
C LEU A 132 -3.81 10.10 1.16
N ALA A 133 -2.88 9.35 0.56
CA ALA A 133 -2.12 9.82 -0.60
C ALA A 133 -3.06 10.17 -1.78
N ARG A 134 -4.06 9.33 -2.04
CA ARG A 134 -5.14 9.56 -3.01
C ARG A 134 -6.47 8.98 -2.53
N THR A 135 -7.57 9.59 -2.96
CA THR A 135 -8.94 9.14 -2.60
C THR A 135 -9.78 8.74 -3.81
N ALA A 136 -9.17 8.69 -5.00
CA ALA A 136 -9.80 8.35 -6.26
C ALA A 136 -8.79 7.62 -7.18
N ASP A 137 -9.25 7.16 -8.34
CA ASP A 137 -8.39 6.60 -9.38
C ASP A 137 -7.62 7.73 -10.09
N THR A 138 -6.58 8.22 -9.43
CA THR A 138 -5.70 9.29 -9.90
C THR A 138 -4.26 8.97 -9.53
N SER A 139 -3.30 9.60 -10.23
CA SER A 139 -1.98 9.83 -9.65
C SER A 139 -2.10 10.72 -8.41
N VAL A 140 -1.05 10.82 -7.60
CA VAL A 140 -0.89 11.84 -6.56
C VAL A 140 -0.31 13.11 -7.16
N ALA A 141 0.73 12.98 -7.99
CA ALA A 141 1.35 14.10 -8.69
C ALA A 141 0.48 14.64 -9.81
N LYS A 142 0.52 15.96 -10.05
CA LYS A 142 0.06 16.52 -11.33
C LYS A 142 1.06 16.19 -12.44
N LEU A 143 0.61 15.38 -13.38
CA LEU A 143 1.43 14.90 -14.49
C LEU A 143 1.37 15.86 -15.69
N ALA A 144 2.50 16.02 -16.37
CA ALA A 144 2.65 16.62 -17.68
C ALA A 144 2.64 15.53 -18.76
N ASP A 145 2.44 15.93 -20.02
CA ASP A 145 2.38 15.01 -21.16
C ASP A 145 3.64 14.14 -21.30
N SER A 146 4.82 14.65 -20.91
CA SER A 146 6.07 13.88 -20.95
C SER A 146 6.12 12.72 -19.96
N GLN A 147 5.25 12.72 -18.94
CA GLN A 147 5.21 11.71 -17.89
C GLN A 147 4.21 10.59 -18.17
N VAL A 148 3.39 10.73 -19.21
CA VAL A 148 2.40 9.73 -19.63
C VAL A 148 2.61 9.39 -21.10
N GLN A 149 2.77 8.10 -21.40
CA GLN A 149 2.92 7.63 -22.78
C GLN A 149 1.95 6.46 -23.01
N ASN A 150 1.19 6.51 -24.11
CA ASN A 150 0.20 5.47 -24.44
C ASN A 150 -0.81 5.16 -23.31
N GLY A 151 -1.16 6.18 -22.51
CA GLY A 151 -2.09 6.04 -21.41
C GLY A 151 -1.53 5.41 -20.14
N VAL A 152 -0.21 5.18 -20.06
CA VAL A 152 0.49 4.68 -18.86
C VAL A 152 1.62 5.62 -18.43
N LEU A 153 2.02 5.54 -17.15
CA LEU A 153 3.16 6.33 -16.67
C LEU A 153 4.46 5.91 -17.35
N THR A 154 5.27 6.90 -17.71
CA THR A 154 6.70 6.69 -18.00
C THR A 154 7.46 6.48 -16.69
N ASN A 155 8.72 6.01 -16.76
CA ASN A 155 9.58 5.90 -15.57
C ASN A 155 9.72 7.23 -14.81
N SER A 156 9.78 8.36 -15.53
CA SER A 156 9.81 9.69 -14.92
C SER A 156 8.48 10.06 -14.24
N GLY A 157 7.36 9.56 -14.76
CA GLY A 157 6.04 9.71 -14.16
C GLY A 157 5.89 8.89 -12.89
N VAL A 158 6.34 7.62 -12.91
CA VAL A 158 6.37 6.75 -11.71
C VAL A 158 7.23 7.39 -10.61
N HIS A 159 8.42 7.87 -10.96
CA HIS A 159 9.32 8.54 -10.01
C HIS A 159 8.69 9.80 -9.42
N LEU A 160 8.14 10.68 -10.25
CA LEU A 160 7.46 11.90 -9.78
C LEU A 160 6.27 11.57 -8.86
N ASP A 161 5.46 10.57 -9.21
CA ASP A 161 4.29 10.20 -8.43
C ASP A 161 4.66 9.67 -7.05
N ALA A 162 5.69 8.83 -6.97
CA ALA A 162 6.23 8.35 -5.71
C ALA A 162 6.84 9.48 -4.86
N LEU A 163 7.56 10.43 -5.46
CA LEU A 163 8.03 11.62 -4.72
C LEU A 163 6.87 12.47 -4.18
N ALA A 164 5.75 12.54 -4.91
CA ALA A 164 4.56 13.24 -4.44
C ALA A 164 3.88 12.55 -3.25
N ARG A 165 3.88 11.21 -3.21
CA ARG A 165 3.42 10.41 -2.05
C ARG A 165 4.27 10.68 -0.82
N ILE A 166 5.59 10.68 -0.97
CA ILE A 166 6.54 11.00 0.11
C ILE A 166 6.33 12.41 0.65
N ALA A 167 6.23 13.40 -0.24
CA ALA A 167 6.00 14.78 0.14
C ALA A 167 4.67 14.97 0.87
N CYS A 168 3.64 14.21 0.48
CA CYS A 168 2.35 14.18 1.17
C CYS A 168 2.45 13.54 2.57
N ALA A 169 3.16 12.42 2.68
CA ALA A 169 3.41 11.74 3.94
C ALA A 169 4.13 12.68 4.93
N ASN A 170 5.19 13.36 4.49
CA ASN A 170 5.92 14.31 5.32
C ASN A 170 5.05 15.49 5.78
N ALA A 171 4.27 16.07 4.87
CA ALA A 171 3.36 17.17 5.20
C ALA A 171 2.19 16.74 6.12
N SER A 172 1.91 15.45 6.22
CA SER A 172 0.84 14.92 7.08
C SER A 172 1.20 14.93 8.57
N HIS A 173 2.50 14.93 8.89
CA HIS A 173 3.05 14.67 10.22
C HIS A 173 2.52 13.37 10.85
N ALA A 174 2.29 12.33 10.03
CA ALA A 174 1.86 11.03 10.49
C ALA A 174 2.93 10.34 11.34
N GLU A 175 2.49 9.52 12.29
CA GLU A 175 3.33 8.70 13.16
C GLU A 175 3.77 7.40 12.48
N ALA A 176 3.01 6.95 11.49
CA ALA A 176 3.33 5.79 10.68
C ALA A 176 2.76 5.94 9.27
N LEU A 177 3.49 5.39 8.31
CA LEU A 177 3.09 5.20 6.92
C LEU A 177 2.80 3.72 6.65
N VAL A 178 1.67 3.44 6.00
CA VAL A 178 1.39 2.12 5.43
C VAL A 178 1.08 2.27 3.95
N SER A 179 1.92 1.69 3.11
CA SER A 179 1.69 1.57 1.67
C SER A 179 1.02 0.22 1.36
N ILE A 180 -0.06 0.24 0.57
CA ILE A 180 -0.91 -0.92 0.29
C ILE A 180 -0.79 -1.27 -1.19
N HIS A 181 -0.22 -2.44 -1.47
CA HIS A 181 0.02 -2.98 -2.80
C HIS A 181 -0.54 -4.40 -2.93
N PHE A 182 -0.51 -4.94 -4.14
CA PHE A 182 -0.82 -6.33 -4.43
C PHE A 182 0.16 -6.90 -5.45
N ASN A 183 0.95 -7.88 -5.03
CA ASN A 183 2.04 -8.41 -5.83
C ASN A 183 1.53 -9.18 -7.07
N ALA A 184 2.43 -9.57 -7.96
CA ALA A 184 2.14 -10.50 -9.03
C ALA A 184 3.36 -11.35 -9.36
N PHE A 185 3.10 -12.53 -9.90
CA PHE A 185 4.12 -13.45 -10.32
C PHE A 185 3.74 -14.13 -11.64
N ASN A 186 4.74 -14.52 -12.42
CA ASN A 186 4.51 -15.17 -13.72
C ASN A 186 3.81 -16.53 -13.59
N ASP A 187 4.10 -17.26 -12.50
CA ASP A 187 3.37 -18.48 -12.15
C ASP A 187 2.14 -18.10 -11.31
N PRO A 188 0.91 -18.26 -11.82
CA PRO A 188 -0.31 -17.90 -11.12
C PRO A 188 -0.65 -18.84 -9.95
N GLY A 189 0.17 -19.85 -9.67
CA GLY A 189 0.10 -20.64 -8.43
C GLY A 189 0.96 -20.08 -7.28
N VAL A 190 1.68 -18.98 -7.51
CA VAL A 190 2.45 -18.28 -6.48
C VAL A 190 1.58 -17.19 -5.88
N GLY A 191 1.31 -17.32 -4.58
CA GLY A 191 0.61 -16.35 -3.76
C GLY A 191 1.21 -16.24 -2.36
N GLY A 192 0.50 -15.52 -1.50
CA GLY A 192 0.83 -15.30 -0.10
C GLY A 192 0.95 -13.82 0.25
N GLN A 193 1.04 -13.54 1.54
CA GLN A 193 1.28 -12.19 2.02
C GLN A 193 2.76 -11.96 2.36
N GLU A 194 3.26 -10.78 2.02
CA GLU A 194 4.57 -10.28 2.41
C GLU A 194 4.48 -8.81 2.85
N THR A 195 5.36 -8.42 3.76
CA THR A 195 5.45 -7.03 4.22
C THR A 195 6.89 -6.55 4.12
N TYR A 196 7.10 -5.43 3.46
CA TYR A 196 8.40 -4.81 3.26
C TYR A 196 8.64 -3.64 4.22
N TYR A 197 9.89 -3.47 4.63
CA TYR A 197 10.34 -2.36 5.47
C TYR A 197 11.76 -1.94 5.08
N ASP A 198 12.11 -0.67 5.24
CA ASP A 198 13.50 -0.24 5.06
C ASP A 198 14.32 -0.48 6.35
N ASP A 199 15.51 -1.07 6.18
CA ASP A 199 16.45 -1.42 7.24
C ASP A 199 17.63 -0.44 7.39
N ALA A 200 17.64 0.65 6.62
CA ALA A 200 18.72 1.63 6.54
C ALA A 200 18.37 3.00 7.14
N ARG A 201 17.11 3.25 7.51
CA ARG A 201 16.67 4.48 8.24
C ARG A 201 17.19 4.52 9.68
N ASP A 202 17.31 5.73 10.23
CA ASP A 202 17.56 5.94 11.67
C ASP A 202 16.47 5.31 12.56
N PHE A 203 15.24 5.22 12.04
CA PHE A 203 14.09 4.58 12.67
C PHE A 203 13.81 3.16 12.13
N ALA A 204 14.81 2.47 11.57
CA ALA A 204 14.66 1.10 11.04
C ALA A 204 14.10 0.09 12.07
N GLY A 205 14.35 0.31 13.36
CA GLY A 205 13.74 -0.50 14.43
C GLY A 205 12.22 -0.37 14.47
N ASP A 206 11.69 0.84 14.28
CA ASP A 206 10.24 1.09 14.24
C ASP A 206 9.63 0.65 12.90
N ASN A 207 10.36 0.77 11.78
CA ASN A 207 9.97 0.18 10.50
C ASN A 207 9.74 -1.34 10.65
N LEU A 208 10.72 -2.05 11.22
CA LEU A 208 10.64 -3.50 11.44
C LEU A 208 9.51 -3.85 12.42
N ARG A 209 9.30 -3.05 13.46
CA ARG A 209 8.19 -3.26 14.41
C ARG A 209 6.85 -3.13 13.71
N LEU A 210 6.63 -2.06 12.95
CA LEU A 210 5.42 -1.83 12.18
C LEU A 210 5.17 -2.97 11.19
N ALA A 211 6.19 -3.37 10.43
CA ALA A 211 6.08 -4.45 9.47
C ALA A 211 5.72 -5.81 10.10
N LYS A 212 6.28 -6.14 11.27
CA LYS A 212 5.90 -7.35 12.03
C LYS A 212 4.47 -7.31 12.53
N LEU A 213 4.01 -6.15 13.01
CA LEU A 213 2.62 -5.96 13.44
C LEU A 213 1.67 -6.15 12.25
N LEU A 214 1.98 -5.56 11.10
CA LEU A 214 1.20 -5.70 9.87
C LEU A 214 1.11 -7.17 9.42
N GLN A 215 2.25 -7.84 9.24
CA GLN A 215 2.30 -9.24 8.79
C GLN A 215 1.48 -10.16 9.71
N SER A 216 1.67 -10.04 11.02
CA SER A 216 0.98 -10.90 12.00
C SER A 216 -0.51 -10.59 12.12
N SER A 217 -0.90 -9.31 12.06
CA SER A 217 -2.31 -8.90 12.15
C SER A 217 -3.09 -9.25 10.89
N LEU A 218 -2.48 -9.12 9.71
CA LEU A 218 -3.03 -9.63 8.45
C LEU A 218 -3.21 -11.15 8.51
N GLN A 219 -2.19 -11.91 8.94
CA GLN A 219 -2.29 -13.37 9.08
C GLN A 219 -3.46 -13.78 9.99
N ALA A 220 -3.59 -13.09 11.13
CA ALA A 220 -4.66 -13.33 12.09
C ALA A 220 -6.03 -13.00 11.51
N SER A 221 -6.14 -11.88 10.79
CA SER A 221 -7.38 -11.43 10.13
C SER A 221 -7.84 -12.41 9.06
N PHE A 222 -6.93 -12.88 8.19
CA PHE A 222 -7.23 -13.88 7.18
C PHE A 222 -7.67 -15.21 7.80
N THR A 223 -6.95 -15.68 8.81
CA THR A 223 -7.32 -16.91 9.54
C THR A 223 -8.70 -16.79 10.16
N LYS A 224 -9.01 -15.66 10.79
CA LYS A 224 -10.33 -15.37 11.39
C LYS A 224 -11.45 -15.37 10.34
N ALA A 225 -11.16 -14.89 9.13
CA ALA A 225 -12.10 -14.88 8.02
C ALA A 225 -12.17 -16.22 7.24
N GLY A 226 -11.35 -17.21 7.61
CA GLY A 226 -11.38 -18.55 7.05
C GLY A 226 -10.43 -18.78 5.86
N TRP A 227 -9.54 -17.83 5.56
CA TRP A 227 -8.54 -17.96 4.50
C TRP A 227 -7.18 -18.39 5.06
N GLN A 228 -6.58 -19.40 4.43
CA GLN A 228 -5.22 -19.85 4.72
C GLN A 228 -4.27 -19.24 3.70
N VAL A 229 -3.86 -18.00 3.95
CA VAL A 229 -2.92 -17.26 3.10
C VAL A 229 -1.50 -17.66 3.48
N PRO A 230 -0.64 -18.07 2.52
CA PRO A 230 0.76 -18.36 2.79
C PRO A 230 1.48 -17.15 3.41
N ASP A 231 2.19 -17.37 4.52
CA ASP A 231 3.02 -16.34 5.16
C ASP A 231 4.42 -16.34 4.54
N ARG A 232 4.74 -15.31 3.77
CA ARG A 232 6.05 -15.13 3.12
C ARG A 232 7.00 -14.27 3.96
N GLY A 233 6.51 -13.74 5.08
CA GLY A 233 7.27 -13.06 6.10
C GLY A 233 7.47 -11.56 5.90
N VAL A 234 8.26 -11.01 6.80
CA VAL A 234 8.70 -9.60 6.79
C VAL A 234 10.06 -9.52 6.12
N LEU A 235 10.16 -8.70 5.08
CA LEU A 235 11.31 -8.62 4.19
C LEU A 235 11.91 -7.21 4.20
N SER A 236 13.24 -7.12 4.18
CA SER A 236 13.92 -5.83 3.96
C SER A 236 13.65 -5.38 2.53
N ASP A 237 13.37 -4.10 2.31
CA ASP A 237 13.15 -3.55 0.98
C ASP A 237 14.40 -3.67 0.08
N ALA A 238 15.61 -3.83 0.64
CA ALA A 238 16.82 -4.19 -0.10
C ALA A 238 16.70 -5.54 -0.82
N SER A 239 15.81 -6.44 -0.38
CA SER A 239 15.62 -7.71 -1.05
C SER A 239 14.78 -7.60 -2.33
N THR A 240 14.15 -6.45 -2.59
CA THR A 240 13.42 -6.21 -3.85
C THR A 240 14.36 -6.19 -5.07
N GLY A 241 15.64 -5.88 -4.84
CA GLY A 241 16.69 -5.96 -5.85
C GLY A 241 16.62 -4.85 -6.90
N ASN A 242 17.14 -5.16 -8.09
CA ASN A 242 17.02 -4.31 -9.27
C ASN A 242 15.56 -4.33 -9.72
N ASN A 243 14.89 -3.19 -9.65
CA ASN A 243 13.51 -3.10 -10.11
C ASN A 243 13.48 -3.07 -11.65
N GLY A 244 14.48 -2.49 -12.32
CA GLY A 244 14.56 -2.44 -13.77
C GLY A 244 13.79 -1.25 -14.34
N LEU A 245 13.40 -0.30 -13.48
CA LEU A 245 12.77 0.95 -13.89
C LEU A 245 13.79 1.82 -14.63
N THR A 246 14.89 2.17 -13.97
CA THR A 246 16.00 2.92 -14.56
C THR A 246 17.32 2.52 -13.89
N PRO A 247 18.48 2.80 -14.51
CA PRO A 247 19.77 2.59 -13.86
C PRO A 247 19.89 3.29 -12.50
N GLU A 248 19.26 4.45 -12.33
CA GLU A 248 19.22 5.20 -11.07
C GLU A 248 18.40 4.49 -10.00
N ALA A 249 17.26 3.91 -10.38
CA ALA A 249 16.39 3.11 -9.53
C ALA A 249 17.10 1.81 -9.09
N ASP A 250 17.79 1.16 -10.02
CA ASP A 250 18.59 -0.04 -9.76
C ASP A 250 19.77 0.26 -8.82
N ALA A 251 20.44 1.39 -9.05
CA ALA A 251 21.49 1.87 -8.17
C ALA A 251 20.96 2.38 -6.83
N TYR A 252 19.65 2.61 -6.70
CA TYR A 252 19.03 2.96 -5.42
C TYR A 252 18.74 1.68 -4.64
N GLY A 253 18.18 0.65 -5.30
CA GLY A 253 18.04 -0.70 -4.74
C GLY A 253 17.12 -0.77 -3.52
N ARG A 254 16.18 0.16 -3.43
CA ARG A 254 15.28 0.38 -2.30
C ARG A 254 13.90 0.80 -2.81
N LEU A 255 12.86 0.57 -2.03
CA LEU A 255 11.52 1.09 -2.33
C LEU A 255 11.53 2.60 -2.08
N LEU A 256 11.06 3.38 -3.05
CA LEU A 256 11.21 4.84 -2.99
C LEU A 256 10.51 5.46 -1.78
N GLU A 257 9.30 4.99 -1.47
CA GLU A 257 8.48 5.46 -0.34
C GLU A 257 9.08 5.14 1.04
N LEU A 258 9.87 4.08 1.15
CA LEU A 258 10.43 3.61 2.43
C LEU A 258 11.91 3.97 2.61
N GLY A 259 12.64 4.04 1.51
CA GLY A 259 14.10 3.96 1.52
C GLY A 259 14.83 5.21 2.05
N PRO A 260 16.17 5.13 2.15
CA PRO A 260 17.03 6.19 2.66
C PRO A 260 17.13 7.37 1.69
N THR A 261 17.74 8.46 2.16
CA THR A 261 18.11 9.58 1.26
C THR A 261 19.07 9.10 0.17
N LYS A 262 18.84 9.52 -1.08
CA LYS A 262 19.81 9.42 -2.17
C LYS A 262 19.79 10.71 -2.97
N ALA A 263 20.91 11.45 -2.96
CA ALA A 263 21.02 12.75 -3.60
C ALA A 263 20.63 12.70 -5.08
N GLY A 264 19.71 13.57 -5.50
CA GLY A 264 19.18 13.66 -6.86
C GLY A 264 18.17 12.57 -7.23
N TRP A 265 17.77 11.73 -6.28
CA TRP A 265 16.81 10.63 -6.51
C TRP A 265 15.70 10.59 -5.47
N ASN A 266 16.07 10.60 -4.19
CA ASN A 266 15.18 10.69 -3.04
C ASN A 266 15.78 11.68 -2.03
N ASP A 267 15.67 12.98 -2.33
CA ASP A 267 16.30 14.03 -1.53
C ASP A 267 15.58 14.30 -0.21
N HIS A 268 14.27 14.04 -0.18
CA HIS A 268 13.39 14.31 0.96
C HIS A 268 12.59 13.05 1.33
N PRO A 269 13.26 11.96 1.76
CA PRO A 269 12.57 10.73 2.09
C PRO A 269 11.59 10.90 3.26
N THR A 270 10.75 9.90 3.48
CA THR A 270 9.75 9.90 4.55
C THR A 270 10.37 10.11 5.93
N THR A 271 9.72 10.92 6.77
CA THR A 271 10.20 11.30 8.10
C THR A 271 9.52 10.54 9.25
N MET A 272 8.83 9.45 8.93
CA MET A 272 8.12 8.59 9.88
C MET A 272 8.39 7.11 9.58
N PRO A 273 8.23 6.22 10.58
CA PRO A 273 8.23 4.78 10.35
C PRO A 273 7.26 4.36 9.26
N GLY A 274 7.71 3.47 8.37
CA GLY A 274 6.96 3.06 7.20
C GLY A 274 7.10 1.58 6.89
N ALA A 275 6.04 0.99 6.34
CA ALA A 275 6.04 -0.35 5.78
C ALA A 275 5.11 -0.44 4.56
N LEU A 276 5.41 -1.34 3.65
CA LEU A 276 4.58 -1.67 2.49
C LEU A 276 4.02 -3.07 2.66
N VAL A 277 2.71 -3.25 2.52
CA VAL A 277 2.05 -4.55 2.58
C VAL A 277 1.69 -5.03 1.18
N GLU A 278 1.94 -6.31 0.93
CA GLU A 278 1.47 -7.08 -0.21
C GLU A 278 0.56 -8.19 0.35
N PRO A 279 -0.73 -7.93 0.62
CA PRO A 279 -1.58 -8.88 1.32
C PRO A 279 -1.92 -10.12 0.48
N PHE A 280 -1.78 -10.01 -0.84
CA PHE A 280 -2.17 -11.00 -1.86
C PHE A 280 -1.45 -10.74 -3.18
N PHE A 281 -1.43 -11.74 -4.05
CA PHE A 281 -0.95 -11.66 -5.42
C PHE A 281 -2.13 -11.54 -6.41
N VAL A 282 -2.19 -10.47 -7.20
CA VAL A 282 -3.20 -10.27 -8.26
C VAL A 282 -3.16 -11.39 -9.31
N SER A 283 -1.98 -11.98 -9.53
CA SER A 283 -1.80 -13.08 -10.48
C SER A 283 -2.38 -14.43 -10.01
N ASP A 284 -2.52 -14.63 -8.70
CA ASP A 284 -3.15 -15.84 -8.17
C ASP A 284 -4.68 -15.69 -8.25
N PRO A 285 -5.40 -16.57 -8.96
CA PRO A 285 -6.83 -16.40 -9.20
C PRO A 285 -7.68 -16.51 -7.93
N VAL A 286 -7.23 -17.28 -6.92
CA VAL A 286 -7.94 -17.40 -5.64
C VAL A 286 -7.73 -16.12 -4.84
N GLU A 287 -6.50 -15.64 -4.75
CA GLU A 287 -6.18 -14.41 -4.02
C GLU A 287 -6.81 -13.18 -4.67
N ALA A 288 -6.78 -13.08 -6.00
CA ALA A 288 -7.48 -12.03 -6.75
C ALA A 288 -8.99 -12.05 -6.49
N GLN A 289 -9.62 -13.23 -6.41
CA GLN A 289 -11.04 -13.35 -6.07
C GLN A 289 -11.32 -12.87 -4.64
N VAL A 290 -10.46 -13.25 -3.67
CA VAL A 290 -10.60 -12.83 -2.28
C VAL A 290 -10.41 -11.31 -2.18
N ALA A 291 -9.34 -10.75 -2.73
CA ALA A 291 -9.07 -9.31 -2.73
C ALA A 291 -10.20 -8.49 -3.40
N SER A 292 -10.85 -9.05 -4.42
CA SER A 292 -11.99 -8.43 -5.11
C SER A 292 -13.32 -8.53 -4.33
N SER A 293 -13.40 -9.36 -3.30
CA SER A 293 -14.61 -9.50 -2.48
C SER A 293 -14.72 -8.42 -1.38
N PRO A 294 -15.92 -7.97 -1.00
CA PRO A 294 -16.12 -7.10 0.15
C PRO A 294 -15.54 -7.66 1.45
N GLU A 295 -15.66 -8.98 1.67
CA GLU A 295 -15.18 -9.67 2.86
C GLU A 295 -13.65 -9.70 2.89
N GLY A 296 -12.99 -9.97 1.76
CA GLY A 296 -11.53 -9.97 1.66
C GLY A 296 -10.95 -8.59 1.88
N ARG A 297 -11.51 -7.55 1.25
CA ARG A 297 -11.09 -6.16 1.52
C ARG A 297 -11.27 -5.77 2.99
N ARG A 298 -12.36 -6.21 3.62
CA ARG A 298 -12.58 -6.02 5.05
C ARG A 298 -11.53 -6.72 5.90
N ALA A 299 -11.16 -7.95 5.57
CA ALA A 299 -10.13 -8.66 6.31
C ALA A 299 -8.75 -8.00 6.17
N ILE A 300 -8.40 -7.52 4.98
CA ILE A 300 -7.14 -6.76 4.78
C ILE A 300 -7.19 -5.48 5.63
N ALA A 301 -8.23 -4.65 5.47
CA ALA A 301 -8.37 -3.39 6.18
C ALA A 301 -8.34 -3.58 7.71
N SER A 302 -9.09 -4.56 8.24
CA SER A 302 -9.07 -4.88 9.67
C SER A 302 -7.73 -5.43 10.16
N GLY A 303 -6.98 -6.15 9.33
CA GLY A 303 -5.62 -6.58 9.67
C GLY A 303 -4.67 -5.39 9.83
N ILE A 304 -4.73 -4.43 8.90
CA ILE A 304 -3.92 -3.21 8.94
C ILE A 304 -4.34 -2.30 10.11
N GLU A 305 -5.64 -2.14 10.34
CA GLU A 305 -6.21 -1.39 11.47
C GLU A 305 -5.65 -1.89 12.81
N GLN A 306 -5.72 -3.20 13.06
CA GLN A 306 -5.21 -3.79 14.31
C GLN A 306 -3.69 -3.59 14.47
N ALA A 307 -2.93 -3.67 13.38
CA ALA A 307 -1.50 -3.42 13.40
C ALA A 307 -1.17 -1.97 13.78
N LEU A 308 -1.89 -1.00 13.21
CA LEU A 308 -1.69 0.43 13.48
C LEU A 308 -2.09 0.82 14.90
N ILE A 309 -3.21 0.30 15.42
CA ILE A 309 -3.61 0.46 16.81
C ILE A 309 -2.54 -0.12 17.74
N GLY A 310 -2.06 -1.33 17.43
CA GLY A 310 -0.95 -1.95 18.15
C GLY A 310 0.33 -1.12 18.09
N PHE A 311 0.61 -0.49 16.94
CA PHE A 311 1.78 0.37 16.76
C PHE A 311 1.71 1.60 17.67
N ALA A 312 0.60 2.33 17.67
CA ALA A 312 0.39 3.54 18.49
C ALA A 312 0.30 3.26 20.00
N SER A 313 -0.11 2.06 20.40
CA SER A 313 -0.27 1.70 21.83
C SER A 313 1.03 1.60 22.63
N VAL A 314 2.19 1.56 21.96
CA VAL A 314 3.51 1.53 22.63
C VAL A 314 4.22 2.85 22.37
N PRO A 315 4.58 3.61 23.42
CA PRO A 315 5.34 4.84 23.24
C PRO A 315 6.65 4.57 22.49
N ALA A 316 7.02 5.44 21.55
CA ALA A 316 8.35 5.43 20.96
C ALA A 316 9.41 5.44 22.08
N PRO A 317 10.50 4.66 21.97
CA PRO A 317 11.58 4.73 22.95
C PRO A 317 12.02 6.19 23.08
N SER A 318 12.12 6.68 24.32
CA SER A 318 12.58 8.05 24.57
C SER A 318 13.92 8.25 23.84
N PRO A 319 14.14 9.41 23.17
CA PRO A 319 15.42 9.66 22.54
C PRO A 319 16.49 9.52 23.62
N SER A 320 17.40 8.56 23.41
CA SER A 320 18.59 8.41 24.24
C SER A 320 19.19 9.79 24.40
N ALA A 321 19.24 10.31 25.62
CA ALA A 321 19.99 11.53 25.93
C ALA A 321 21.36 11.34 25.28
N ALA A 322 21.68 12.19 24.29
CA ALA A 322 22.97 12.17 23.65
C ALA A 322 24.02 12.13 24.76
N ALA A 323 24.82 11.08 24.78
CA ALA A 323 25.91 10.95 25.74
C ALA A 323 26.83 12.15 25.52
N GLY A 324 26.67 13.17 26.36
CA GLY A 324 27.65 14.24 26.51
C GLY A 324 28.92 13.61 27.07
N GLY A 325 29.96 13.58 26.24
CA GLY A 325 31.31 13.18 26.58
C GLY A 325 32.28 13.87 25.64
#